data_AF-A0A349SGN9-F1
#
_entry.id   AF-A0A349SGN9-F1
#
_cell.length_a   1.000
_cell.length_b   1.000
_cell.length_c   1.000
_cell.angle_alpha   90.00
_cell.angle_beta   90.00
_cell.angle_gamma   90.00
#
_symmetry.space_group_name_H-M   'P 1'
#
loop_
_entity.id
_entity.type
_entity.pdbx_description
1 polymer ?
#
loop_
_entity_poly.entity_id
_entity_poly.type
_entity_poly.pdbx_seq_one_letter_code
_entity_poly.pdbx_strand_id
1 'polypeptide(L)'
;MKCGHVFSLAALAVGLCIFTSTVFAAEVNVYSYRKPKLIDPMFAVFTQKTGIKVNSVYAKKGMLERLKQEGSNSPADLVFTVDIGRLTDIQNAGLTQAVQSDELERDIPAQFREPNGHWFGLTSRARIIVTSVDRVGADDLKTYEDLTDVRWKGRICTRSGKHPYMVALTASMIAHYGTEKAKDWLTGLKANLARKPQGNDRAQVKAIKEGVCDVAVINHYYMAKMLKDPKQVSWAKAVRVTFPNQKDFRLLHRQGTHMNISGVALTKHAPNRDAAIALMEFLASA
;
A
#
# COMPACT_ATOMS: atom_id res chain seq x y z
N MET A 1 -17.65 53.92 -80.52
CA MET A 1 -16.34 53.21 -80.55
C MET A 1 -15.40 53.98 -79.63
N LYS A 2 -14.78 53.50 -78.56
CA LYS A 2 -14.69 52.22 -77.83
C LYS A 2 -14.52 52.62 -76.35
N CYS A 3 -15.27 52.03 -75.42
CA CYS A 3 -15.01 52.13 -73.98
C CYS A 3 -14.14 50.95 -73.55
N GLY A 4 -12.92 51.22 -73.08
CA GLY A 4 -12.00 50.20 -72.56
C GLY A 4 -12.38 49.80 -71.14
N HIS A 5 -12.56 48.49 -70.90
CA HIS A 5 -12.71 47.91 -69.57
C HIS A 5 -11.32 47.55 -69.02
N VAL A 6 -10.96 48.09 -67.86
CA VAL A 6 -9.78 47.70 -67.09
C VAL A 6 -10.24 46.62 -66.09
N PHE A 7 -9.78 45.39 -66.29
CA PHE A 7 -9.98 44.29 -65.34
C PHE A 7 -8.85 44.33 -64.29
N SER A 8 -9.20 44.63 -63.03
CA SER A 8 -8.31 44.43 -61.88
C SER A 8 -8.37 42.96 -61.43
N LEU A 9 -7.24 42.24 -61.54
CA LEU A 9 -7.04 40.95 -60.87
C LEU A 9 -6.74 41.21 -59.38
N ALA A 10 -7.66 40.83 -58.50
CA ALA A 10 -7.39 40.70 -57.07
C ALA A 10 -6.85 39.29 -56.79
N ALA A 11 -5.57 39.17 -56.46
CA ALA A 11 -4.94 37.93 -56.03
C ALA A 11 -5.29 37.66 -54.56
N LEU A 12 -6.07 36.61 -54.31
CA LEU A 12 -6.43 36.15 -52.97
C LEU A 12 -5.30 35.25 -52.42
N ALA A 13 -4.41 35.80 -51.59
CA ALA A 13 -3.39 35.04 -50.88
C ALA A 13 -4.02 34.35 -49.66
N VAL A 14 -4.33 33.05 -49.78
CA VAL A 14 -4.74 32.20 -48.66
C VAL A 14 -3.49 31.83 -47.85
N GLY A 15 -3.27 32.52 -46.73
CA GLY A 15 -2.21 32.21 -45.77
C GLY A 15 -2.54 30.93 -45.00
N LEU A 16 -1.78 29.87 -45.25
CA LEU A 16 -1.86 28.61 -44.52
C LEU A 16 -1.22 28.78 -43.12
N CYS A 17 -2.02 29.13 -42.10
CA CYS A 17 -1.59 29.10 -40.71
C CYS A 17 -1.37 27.65 -40.27
N ILE A 18 -0.12 27.18 -40.32
CA ILE A 18 0.28 25.92 -39.71
C ILE A 18 0.33 26.16 -38.20
N PHE A 19 -0.74 25.78 -37.48
CA PHE A 19 -0.71 25.65 -36.03
C PHE A 19 0.19 24.47 -35.67
N THR A 20 1.46 24.74 -35.37
CA THR A 20 2.33 23.77 -34.72
C THR A 20 1.91 23.67 -33.25
N SER A 21 1.06 22.70 -32.92
CA SER A 21 0.83 22.32 -31.54
C SER A 21 2.14 21.76 -30.97
N THR A 22 2.77 22.49 -30.07
CA THR A 22 3.86 21.95 -29.24
C THR A 22 3.26 20.88 -28.34
N VAL A 23 3.36 19.62 -28.76
CA VAL A 23 3.05 18.47 -27.91
C VAL A 23 4.15 18.40 -26.86
N PHE A 24 3.89 18.97 -25.68
CA PHE A 24 4.67 18.62 -24.50
C PHE A 24 4.47 17.12 -24.25
N ALA A 25 5.57 16.37 -24.16
CA ALA A 25 5.50 14.96 -23.80
C ALA A 25 4.84 14.85 -22.41
N ALA A 26 3.69 14.20 -22.34
CA ALA A 26 2.94 14.04 -21.10
C ALA A 26 3.80 13.30 -20.06
N GLU A 27 3.81 13.80 -18.83
CA GLU A 27 4.58 13.19 -17.73
C GLU A 27 3.77 13.15 -16.44
N VAL A 28 4.22 12.30 -15.51
CA VAL A 28 3.67 12.17 -14.16
C VAL A 28 4.81 12.02 -13.15
N ASN A 29 4.77 12.85 -12.11
CA ASN A 29 5.78 12.93 -11.06
C ASN A 29 5.34 12.16 -9.81
N VAL A 30 6.09 11.11 -9.46
CA VAL A 30 5.72 10.17 -8.41
C VAL A 30 6.70 10.25 -7.24
N TYR A 31 6.20 10.59 -6.06
CA TYR A 31 6.93 10.48 -4.80
C TYR A 31 6.66 9.12 -4.18
N SER A 32 7.66 8.26 -4.09
CA SER A 32 7.46 6.86 -3.70
C SER A 32 8.26 6.44 -2.47
N TYR A 33 7.55 5.81 -1.53
CA TYR A 33 8.14 5.05 -0.43
C TYR A 33 8.45 3.59 -0.81
N ARG A 34 8.06 3.13 -2.01
CA ARG A 34 8.39 1.78 -2.48
C ARG A 34 9.85 1.73 -2.92
N LYS A 35 10.41 0.52 -2.96
CA LYS A 35 11.75 0.33 -3.56
C LYS A 35 11.60 0.39 -5.08
N PRO A 36 12.54 1.03 -5.81
CA PRO A 36 12.47 1.15 -7.28
C PRO A 36 12.19 -0.18 -7.97
N LYS A 37 12.96 -1.23 -7.62
CA LYS A 37 12.81 -2.61 -8.13
C LYS A 37 11.41 -3.25 -7.95
N LEU A 38 10.55 -2.69 -7.11
CA LEU A 38 9.19 -3.20 -6.88
C LEU A 38 8.11 -2.47 -7.67
N ILE A 39 8.41 -1.29 -8.24
CA ILE A 39 7.41 -0.44 -8.89
C ILE A 39 7.85 0.06 -10.27
N ASP A 40 9.14 0.28 -10.51
CA ASP A 40 9.66 0.71 -11.83
C ASP A 40 9.20 -0.19 -12.98
N PRO A 41 9.13 -1.54 -12.85
CA PRO A 41 8.63 -2.36 -13.94
C PRO A 41 7.18 -2.04 -14.33
N MET A 42 6.34 -1.65 -13.36
CA MET A 42 4.96 -1.24 -13.65
C MET A 42 4.91 0.13 -14.31
N PHE A 43 5.75 1.07 -13.87
CA PHE A 43 5.90 2.36 -14.53
C PHE A 43 6.39 2.24 -15.98
N ALA A 44 7.32 1.33 -16.25
CA ALA A 44 7.80 1.06 -17.60
C ALA A 44 6.68 0.53 -18.51
N VAL A 45 5.87 -0.41 -18.02
CA VAL A 45 4.71 -0.93 -18.79
C VAL A 45 3.66 0.17 -19.01
N PHE A 46 3.39 1.00 -18.00
CA PHE A 46 2.51 2.15 -18.15
C PHE A 46 3.00 3.09 -19.26
N THR A 47 4.25 3.55 -19.17
CA THR A 47 4.85 4.43 -20.17
C THR A 47 4.85 3.81 -21.56
N GLN A 48 5.11 2.51 -21.68
CA GLN A 48 5.04 1.81 -22.97
C GLN A 48 3.62 1.83 -23.57
N LYS A 49 2.58 1.70 -22.74
CA LYS A 49 1.19 1.65 -23.19
C LYS A 49 0.60 3.02 -23.50
N THR A 50 0.98 4.05 -22.75
CA THR A 50 0.33 5.37 -22.80
C THR A 50 1.18 6.46 -23.44
N GLY A 51 2.49 6.24 -23.55
CA GLY A 51 3.44 7.30 -23.92
C GLY A 51 3.71 8.32 -22.81
N ILE A 52 3.06 8.20 -21.65
CA ILE A 52 3.22 9.11 -20.51
C ILE A 52 4.48 8.72 -19.73
N LYS A 53 5.43 9.65 -19.61
CA LYS A 53 6.68 9.43 -18.88
C LYS A 53 6.45 9.48 -17.37
N VAL A 54 6.92 8.48 -16.64
CA VAL A 54 6.91 8.50 -15.16
C VAL A 54 8.25 8.99 -14.63
N ASN A 55 8.25 10.13 -13.93
CA ASN A 55 9.40 10.63 -13.18
C ASN A 55 9.23 10.27 -11.70
N SER A 56 10.15 9.49 -11.12
CA SER A 56 9.99 9.01 -9.75
C SER A 56 11.07 9.52 -8.80
N VAL A 57 10.67 9.98 -7.60
CA VAL A 57 11.58 10.30 -6.51
C VAL A 57 11.34 9.36 -5.32
N TYR A 58 12.41 8.73 -4.85
CA TYR A 58 12.35 7.70 -3.82
C TYR A 58 12.84 8.19 -2.47
N ALA A 59 12.10 7.90 -1.40
CA ALA A 59 12.54 8.16 -0.03
C ALA A 59 12.11 7.07 0.94
N LYS A 60 12.85 6.87 2.04
CA LYS A 60 12.47 5.92 3.11
C LYS A 60 11.55 6.57 4.16
N LYS A 61 11.69 7.88 4.34
CA LYS A 61 11.02 8.76 5.30
C LYS A 61 10.98 10.18 4.73
N GLY A 62 10.13 11.07 5.26
CA GLY A 62 10.20 12.50 4.96
C GLY A 62 9.33 13.01 3.83
N MET A 63 8.53 12.17 3.14
CA MET A 63 7.69 12.68 2.03
C MET A 63 6.57 13.57 2.53
N LEU A 64 6.06 13.35 3.75
CA LEU A 64 5.03 14.21 4.34
C LEU A 64 5.58 15.63 4.52
N GLU A 65 6.74 15.73 5.17
CA GLU A 65 7.42 16.99 5.45
C GLU A 65 7.83 17.68 4.16
N ARG A 66 8.31 16.92 3.17
CA ARG A 66 8.65 17.43 1.85
C ARG A 66 7.43 18.03 1.13
N LEU A 67 6.31 17.31 1.08
CA LEU A 67 5.07 17.82 0.47
C LEU A 67 4.58 19.09 1.18
N LYS A 68 4.69 19.17 2.52
CA LYS A 68 4.38 20.39 3.27
C LYS A 68 5.30 21.56 2.89
N GLN A 69 6.60 21.30 2.79
CA GLN A 69 7.60 22.32 2.47
C GLN A 69 7.46 22.85 1.05
N GLU A 70 7.18 21.95 0.09
CA GLU A 70 7.01 22.34 -1.31
C GLU A 70 5.67 23.07 -1.55
N GLY A 71 4.63 22.75 -0.79
CA GLY A 71 3.34 23.43 -0.83
C GLY A 71 2.71 23.40 -2.24
N SER A 72 2.22 24.56 -2.71
CA SER A 72 1.65 24.71 -4.06
C SER A 72 2.65 24.56 -5.19
N ASN A 73 3.96 24.64 -4.88
CA ASN A 73 5.04 24.51 -5.86
C ASN A 73 5.57 23.08 -5.95
N SER A 74 4.94 22.12 -5.25
CA SER A 74 5.35 20.72 -5.34
C SER A 74 5.17 20.20 -6.75
N PRO A 75 6.21 19.59 -7.36
CA PRO A 75 6.06 18.96 -8.66
C PRO A 75 5.35 17.60 -8.55
N ALA A 76 5.14 17.07 -7.33
CA ALA A 76 4.60 15.74 -7.13
C ALA A 76 3.14 15.67 -7.56
N ASP A 77 2.82 14.72 -8.43
CA ASP A 77 1.45 14.37 -8.83
C ASP A 77 0.87 13.30 -7.92
N LEU A 78 1.66 12.25 -7.66
CA LEU A 78 1.24 11.11 -6.85
C LEU A 78 2.19 10.88 -5.69
N VAL A 79 1.63 10.45 -4.57
CA VAL A 79 2.41 9.88 -3.46
C VAL A 79 2.06 8.40 -3.25
N PHE A 80 3.10 7.56 -3.34
CA PHE A 80 2.99 6.11 -3.15
C PHE A 80 3.50 5.74 -1.78
N THR A 81 2.66 5.07 -1.00
CA THR A 81 3.01 4.59 0.33
C THR A 81 3.06 3.07 0.38
N VAL A 82 3.65 2.57 1.45
CA VAL A 82 3.67 1.14 1.79
C VAL A 82 2.84 0.86 3.04
N ASP A 83 2.09 1.84 3.54
CA ASP A 83 1.37 1.75 4.80
C ASP A 83 0.20 2.72 4.82
N ILE A 84 -0.95 2.24 5.31
CA ILE A 84 -2.17 3.04 5.40
C ILE A 84 -1.99 4.28 6.28
N GLY A 85 -1.26 4.17 7.40
CA GLY A 85 -1.05 5.30 8.31
C GLY A 85 -0.37 6.47 7.61
N ARG A 86 0.56 6.21 6.69
CA ARG A 86 1.20 7.25 5.89
C ARG A 86 0.23 7.94 4.92
N LEU A 87 -0.73 7.22 4.34
CA LEU A 87 -1.75 7.84 3.48
C LEU A 87 -2.66 8.75 4.32
N THR A 88 -3.11 8.24 5.46
CA THR A 88 -3.93 8.98 6.41
C THR A 88 -3.22 10.22 6.93
N ASP A 89 -1.93 10.15 7.26
CA ASP A 89 -1.16 11.31 7.72
C ASP A 89 -1.06 12.41 6.64
N ILE A 90 -0.88 12.03 5.37
CA ILE A 90 -0.81 12.97 4.24
C ILE A 90 -2.21 13.57 3.97
N GLN A 91 -3.27 12.76 4.06
CA GLN A 91 -4.65 13.23 3.95
C GLN A 91 -5.00 14.21 5.07
N ASN A 92 -4.74 13.86 6.33
CA ASN A 92 -5.00 14.69 7.51
C ASN A 92 -4.21 16.00 7.49
N ALA A 93 -3.05 16.01 6.85
CA ALA A 93 -2.27 17.23 6.61
C ALA A 93 -2.84 18.12 5.50
N GLY A 94 -3.93 17.72 4.83
CA GLY A 94 -4.56 18.46 3.75
C GLY A 94 -3.72 18.50 2.47
N LEU A 95 -2.91 17.47 2.22
CA LEU A 95 -1.96 17.41 1.09
C LEU A 95 -2.42 16.48 -0.04
N THR A 96 -3.64 15.96 0.05
CA THR A 96 -4.28 15.14 -1.00
C THR A 96 -5.52 15.86 -1.53
N GLN A 97 -5.97 15.45 -2.70
CA GLN A 97 -7.27 15.85 -3.27
C GLN A 97 -8.05 14.61 -3.70
N ALA A 98 -9.38 14.71 -3.67
CA ALA A 98 -10.26 13.61 -4.04
C ALA A 98 -10.16 13.26 -5.53
N VAL A 99 -10.29 11.97 -5.82
CA VAL A 99 -10.46 11.40 -7.16
C VAL A 99 -11.78 10.66 -7.21
N GLN A 100 -12.59 10.98 -8.21
CA GLN A 100 -13.78 10.22 -8.60
C GLN A 100 -13.45 9.57 -9.94
N SER A 101 -13.48 8.24 -9.99
CA SER A 101 -13.14 7.43 -11.17
C SER A 101 -13.87 6.10 -11.07
N ASP A 102 -14.73 5.82 -12.05
CA ASP A 102 -15.51 4.59 -12.09
C ASP A 102 -14.60 3.36 -12.21
N GLU A 103 -13.46 3.51 -12.88
CA GLU A 103 -12.41 2.51 -12.99
C GLU A 103 -11.81 2.17 -11.63
N LEU A 104 -11.40 3.19 -10.85
CA LEU A 104 -10.87 2.97 -9.51
C LEU A 104 -11.91 2.37 -8.57
N GLU A 105 -13.17 2.79 -8.67
CA GLU A 105 -14.24 2.26 -7.84
C GLU A 105 -14.63 0.82 -8.17
N ARG A 106 -14.56 0.44 -9.45
CA ARG A 106 -14.78 -0.92 -9.95
C ARG A 106 -13.63 -1.84 -9.57
N ASP A 107 -12.39 -1.40 -9.77
CA ASP A 107 -11.20 -2.25 -9.66
C ASP A 107 -10.68 -2.35 -8.21
N ILE A 108 -11.03 -1.38 -7.34
CA ILE A 108 -10.61 -1.36 -5.93
C ILE A 108 -11.81 -1.52 -4.99
N PRO A 109 -11.91 -2.64 -4.25
CA PRO A 109 -12.98 -2.85 -3.28
C PRO A 109 -13.08 -1.72 -2.26
N ALA A 110 -14.30 -1.37 -1.84
CA ALA A 110 -14.59 -0.24 -0.94
C ALA A 110 -13.75 -0.25 0.35
N GLN A 111 -13.44 -1.43 0.90
CA GLN A 111 -12.60 -1.58 2.10
C GLN A 111 -11.10 -1.25 1.90
N PHE A 112 -10.66 -1.06 0.65
CA PHE A 112 -9.28 -0.73 0.29
C PHE A 112 -9.14 0.66 -0.31
N ARG A 113 -10.18 1.50 -0.25
CA ARG A 113 -10.13 2.90 -0.68
C ARG A 113 -10.73 3.82 0.39
N GLU A 114 -10.31 5.07 0.38
CA GLU A 114 -10.87 6.09 1.25
C GLU A 114 -12.29 6.45 0.77
N PRO A 115 -13.29 6.58 1.65
CA PRO A 115 -14.68 6.82 1.24
C PRO A 115 -14.90 8.07 0.38
N ASN A 116 -14.07 9.11 0.54
CA ASN A 116 -14.15 10.36 -0.22
C ASN A 116 -13.08 10.43 -1.34
N GLY A 117 -12.44 9.32 -1.69
CA GLY A 117 -11.51 9.23 -2.82
C GLY A 117 -10.16 9.89 -2.59
N HIS A 118 -9.72 10.13 -1.35
CA HIS A 118 -8.40 10.75 -1.09
C HIS A 118 -7.22 9.80 -1.27
N TRP A 119 -7.42 8.49 -1.13
CA TRP A 119 -6.39 7.49 -1.39
C TRP A 119 -6.99 6.14 -1.77
N PHE A 120 -6.18 5.33 -2.47
CA PHE A 120 -6.56 4.06 -3.05
C PHE A 120 -5.50 2.99 -2.78
N GLY A 121 -5.92 1.83 -2.28
CA GLY A 121 -5.06 0.68 -2.02
C GLY A 121 -4.80 -0.13 -3.29
N LEU A 122 -3.52 -0.31 -3.62
CA LEU A 122 -3.08 -1.04 -4.81
C LEU A 122 -2.69 -2.49 -4.52
N THR A 123 -2.07 -2.75 -3.37
CA THR A 123 -1.80 -4.11 -2.94
C THR A 123 -2.10 -4.25 -1.47
N SER A 124 -2.64 -5.40 -1.08
CA SER A 124 -2.98 -5.69 0.30
C SER A 124 -2.05 -6.77 0.87
N ARG A 125 -1.85 -6.72 2.18
CA ARG A 125 -1.09 -7.74 2.90
C ARG A 125 -1.80 -8.10 4.19
N ALA A 126 -2.14 -9.38 4.30
CA ALA A 126 -2.59 -9.98 5.55
C ALA A 126 -1.42 -10.16 6.52
N ARG A 127 -1.58 -9.68 7.75
CA ARG A 127 -0.69 -9.99 8.87
C ARG A 127 -1.26 -11.17 9.63
N ILE A 128 -0.84 -12.37 9.26
CA ILE A 128 -1.37 -13.65 9.72
C ILE A 128 -0.69 -14.12 11.00
N ILE A 129 -1.27 -15.15 11.60
CA ILE A 129 -0.64 -15.92 12.67
C ILE A 129 -0.11 -17.22 12.07
N VAL A 130 1.08 -17.62 12.48
CA VAL A 130 1.64 -18.94 12.17
C VAL A 130 1.93 -19.70 13.44
N THR A 131 1.61 -20.99 13.44
CA THR A 131 1.78 -21.86 14.61
C THR A 131 2.55 -23.13 14.25
N SER A 132 3.28 -23.72 15.20
CA SER A 132 3.96 -25.00 15.02
C SER A 132 2.96 -26.10 14.62
N VAL A 133 3.25 -26.85 13.56
CA VAL A 133 2.39 -27.99 13.17
C VAL A 133 2.39 -29.12 14.20
N ASP A 134 3.50 -29.29 14.93
CA ASP A 134 3.71 -30.40 15.87
C ASP A 134 3.26 -30.08 17.29
N ARG A 135 3.22 -28.79 17.67
CA ARG A 135 3.08 -28.35 19.07
C ARG A 135 1.83 -27.50 19.34
N VAL A 136 1.07 -27.18 18.30
CA VAL A 136 -0.15 -26.38 18.39
C VAL A 136 -1.26 -26.99 17.55
N GLY A 137 -2.42 -27.23 18.16
CA GLY A 137 -3.62 -27.69 17.49
C GLY A 137 -4.13 -26.68 16.47
N ALA A 138 -4.79 -27.16 15.41
CA ALA A 138 -5.29 -26.30 14.33
C ALA A 138 -6.32 -25.26 14.82
N ASP A 139 -7.05 -25.60 15.88
CA ASP A 139 -8.11 -24.76 16.46
C ASP A 139 -7.69 -23.99 17.71
N ASP A 140 -6.43 -24.12 18.14
CA ASP A 140 -5.99 -23.54 19.41
C ASP A 140 -5.88 -22.02 19.35
N LEU A 141 -5.68 -21.44 18.18
CA LEU A 141 -5.43 -20.01 18.04
C LEU A 141 -6.12 -19.46 16.81
N LYS A 142 -7.14 -18.62 17.03
CA LYS A 142 -8.08 -18.14 16.01
C LYS A 142 -8.12 -16.63 15.91
N THR A 143 -7.71 -15.90 16.93
CA THR A 143 -7.82 -14.43 16.99
C THR A 143 -6.50 -13.79 17.38
N TYR A 144 -6.34 -12.48 17.14
CA TYR A 144 -5.18 -11.75 17.69
C TYR A 144 -5.25 -11.67 19.21
N GLU A 145 -6.44 -11.60 19.77
CA GLU A 145 -6.74 -11.52 21.19
C GLU A 145 -6.25 -12.77 21.92
N ASP A 146 -6.38 -13.95 21.29
CA ASP A 146 -5.90 -15.23 21.83
C ASP A 146 -4.40 -15.20 22.16
N LEU A 147 -3.61 -14.31 21.54
CA LEU A 147 -2.16 -14.19 21.80
C LEU A 147 -1.83 -13.75 23.24
N THR A 148 -2.81 -13.26 24.00
CA THR A 148 -2.63 -12.84 25.41
C THR A 148 -2.91 -13.96 26.40
N ASP A 149 -3.47 -15.08 25.95
CA ASP A 149 -3.80 -16.22 26.81
C ASP A 149 -2.54 -16.77 27.50
N VAL A 150 -2.63 -17.02 28.80
CA VAL A 150 -1.53 -17.50 29.64
C VAL A 150 -0.93 -18.82 29.16
N ARG A 151 -1.68 -19.64 28.41
CA ARG A 151 -1.15 -20.88 27.82
C ARG A 151 -0.06 -20.63 26.77
N TRP A 152 0.07 -19.41 26.27
CA TRP A 152 1.13 -18.99 25.36
C TRP A 152 2.34 -18.40 26.07
N LYS A 153 2.39 -18.39 27.40
CA LYS A 153 3.52 -17.85 28.16
C LYS A 153 4.84 -18.52 27.75
N GLY A 154 5.77 -17.71 27.27
CA GLY A 154 7.07 -18.19 26.78
C GLY A 154 7.01 -18.94 25.44
N ARG A 155 5.90 -18.84 24.69
CA ARG A 155 5.68 -19.60 23.43
C ARG A 155 5.52 -18.70 22.21
N ILE A 156 5.56 -17.38 22.35
CA ILE A 156 5.40 -16.44 21.22
C ILE A 156 6.74 -15.84 20.78
N CYS A 157 7.01 -15.87 19.48
CA CYS A 157 8.06 -15.07 18.86
C CYS A 157 7.48 -13.92 18.04
N THR A 158 8.12 -12.76 18.13
CA THR A 158 7.81 -11.63 17.27
C THR A 158 9.04 -10.81 16.95
N ARG A 159 8.96 -10.04 15.88
CA ARG A 159 9.93 -8.98 15.58
C ARG A 159 9.69 -7.78 16.49
N SER A 160 10.56 -6.77 16.41
CA SER A 160 10.35 -5.51 17.14
C SER A 160 8.92 -4.97 17.02
N GLY A 161 8.27 -4.71 18.16
CA GLY A 161 6.94 -4.09 18.20
C GLY A 161 6.90 -2.67 17.62
N LYS A 162 8.06 -2.01 17.52
CA LYS A 162 8.22 -0.71 16.86
C LYS A 162 8.28 -0.80 15.33
N HIS A 163 8.30 -2.02 14.76
CA HIS A 163 8.29 -2.17 13.32
C HIS A 163 6.92 -1.75 12.75
N PRO A 164 6.84 -1.04 11.61
CA PRO A 164 5.57 -0.54 11.06
C PRO A 164 4.46 -1.59 10.94
N TYR A 165 4.79 -2.84 10.62
CA TYR A 165 3.78 -3.92 10.58
C TYR A 165 3.15 -4.24 11.93
N MET A 166 3.91 -4.20 13.03
CA MET A 166 3.36 -4.40 14.37
C MET A 166 2.64 -3.14 14.84
N VAL A 167 3.17 -1.95 14.54
CA VAL A 167 2.49 -0.67 14.84
C VAL A 167 1.13 -0.60 14.15
N ALA A 168 1.02 -1.00 12.88
CA ALA A 168 -0.25 -1.04 12.16
C ALA A 168 -1.24 -2.05 12.75
N LEU A 169 -0.78 -3.24 13.16
CA LEU A 169 -1.61 -4.21 13.87
C LEU A 169 -2.10 -3.65 15.22
N THR A 170 -1.21 -3.01 15.99
CA THR A 170 -1.59 -2.32 17.23
C THR A 170 -2.59 -1.19 16.95
N ALA A 171 -2.40 -0.42 15.89
CA ALA A 171 -3.33 0.64 15.51
C ALA A 171 -4.72 0.07 15.18
N SER A 172 -4.83 -1.10 14.54
CA SER A 172 -6.14 -1.75 14.37
C SER A 172 -6.72 -2.23 15.69
N MET A 173 -5.91 -2.73 16.63
CA MET A 173 -6.42 -3.04 17.97
C MET A 173 -6.96 -1.80 18.68
N ILE A 174 -6.29 -0.65 18.55
CA ILE A 174 -6.77 0.63 19.10
C ILE A 174 -8.07 1.06 18.43
N ALA A 175 -8.15 0.96 17.09
CA ALA A 175 -9.35 1.36 16.35
C ALA A 175 -10.58 0.51 16.72
N HIS A 176 -10.40 -0.79 16.98
CA HIS A 176 -11.51 -1.67 17.34
C HIS A 176 -11.86 -1.67 18.83
N TYR A 177 -10.88 -1.48 19.72
CA TYR A 177 -11.04 -1.72 21.15
C TYR A 177 -10.69 -0.53 22.05
N GLY A 178 -10.16 0.54 21.49
CA GLY A 178 -9.64 1.68 22.23
C GLY A 178 -8.23 1.45 22.79
N THR A 179 -7.61 2.54 23.22
CA THR A 179 -6.20 2.59 23.67
C THR A 179 -5.93 1.70 24.88
N GLU A 180 -6.83 1.66 25.85
CA GLU A 180 -6.66 0.88 27.09
C GLU A 180 -6.61 -0.62 26.79
N LYS A 181 -7.63 -1.16 26.10
CA LYS A 181 -7.66 -2.58 25.73
C LYS A 181 -6.50 -2.97 24.81
N ALA A 182 -6.08 -2.09 23.90
CA ALA A 182 -4.91 -2.34 23.06
C ALA A 182 -3.60 -2.36 23.88
N LYS A 183 -3.48 -1.54 24.92
CA LYS A 183 -2.35 -1.57 25.86
C LYS A 183 -2.32 -2.86 26.67
N ASP A 184 -3.48 -3.33 27.13
CA ASP A 184 -3.59 -4.61 27.83
C ASP A 184 -3.21 -5.77 26.92
N TRP A 185 -3.70 -5.75 25.67
CA TRP A 185 -3.33 -6.72 24.66
C TRP A 185 -1.82 -6.75 24.40
N LEU A 186 -1.18 -5.59 24.22
CA LEU A 186 0.27 -5.51 24.05
C LEU A 186 1.04 -6.00 25.29
N THR A 187 0.51 -5.75 26.48
CA THR A 187 1.12 -6.20 27.74
C THR A 187 1.05 -7.71 27.88
N GLY A 188 -0.11 -8.32 27.58
CA GLY A 188 -0.29 -9.77 27.53
C GLY A 188 0.59 -10.42 26.47
N LEU A 189 0.61 -9.88 25.25
CA LEU A 189 1.50 -10.35 24.19
C LEU A 189 2.97 -10.30 24.62
N LYS A 190 3.41 -9.22 25.28
CA LYS A 190 4.77 -9.06 25.78
C LYS A 190 5.09 -10.10 26.87
N ALA A 191 4.16 -10.37 27.77
CA ALA A 191 4.32 -11.37 28.84
C ALA A 191 4.45 -12.80 28.28
N ASN A 192 3.90 -13.04 27.08
CA ASN A 192 3.93 -14.34 26.42
C ASN A 192 5.13 -14.58 25.49
N LEU A 193 6.04 -13.62 25.37
CA LEU A 193 7.20 -13.77 24.50
C LEU A 193 8.19 -14.80 25.02
N ALA A 194 8.60 -15.73 24.15
CA ALA A 194 9.65 -16.71 24.39
C ALA A 194 11.05 -16.09 24.47
N ARG A 195 11.24 -14.93 23.85
CA ARG A 195 12.51 -14.21 23.78
C ARG A 195 12.30 -12.73 23.50
N LYS A 196 13.34 -11.92 23.74
CA LYS A 196 13.36 -10.51 23.32
C LYS A 196 13.08 -10.39 21.81
N PRO A 197 12.22 -9.46 21.36
CA PRO A 197 11.93 -9.28 19.94
C PRO A 197 13.19 -9.03 19.11
N GLN A 198 13.37 -9.82 18.05
CA GLN A 198 14.56 -9.76 17.19
C GLN A 198 14.28 -10.31 15.79
N GLY A 199 15.14 -10.00 14.82
CA GLY A 199 15.03 -10.50 13.45
C GLY A 199 13.83 -9.96 12.65
N ASN A 200 13.55 -10.59 11.51
CA ASN A 200 12.43 -10.29 10.62
C ASN A 200 11.33 -11.37 10.70
N ASP A 201 10.24 -11.22 9.96
CA ASP A 201 9.10 -12.18 9.97
C ASP A 201 9.55 -13.64 9.69
N ARG A 202 10.44 -13.86 8.72
CA ARG A 202 10.95 -15.20 8.37
C ARG A 202 11.80 -15.82 9.49
N ALA A 203 12.54 -14.98 10.21
CA ALA A 203 13.32 -15.42 11.37
C ALA A 203 12.43 -15.91 12.53
N GLN A 204 11.15 -15.51 12.59
CA GLN A 204 10.21 -16.05 13.58
C GLN A 204 9.74 -17.44 13.18
N VAL A 205 9.49 -17.66 11.89
CA VAL A 205 9.16 -19.00 11.37
C VAL A 205 10.31 -19.98 11.55
N LYS A 206 11.55 -19.52 11.29
CA LYS A 206 12.76 -20.28 11.63
C LYS A 206 12.80 -20.66 13.12
N ALA A 207 12.49 -19.71 14.01
CA ALA A 207 12.48 -19.97 15.45
C ALA A 207 11.41 -20.98 15.87
N ILE A 208 10.25 -21.01 15.20
CA ILE A 208 9.24 -22.06 15.42
C ILE A 208 9.77 -23.43 14.99
N LYS A 209 10.41 -23.50 13.82
CA LYS A 209 11.07 -24.72 13.33
C LYS A 209 12.15 -25.22 14.29
N GLU A 210 12.86 -24.30 14.95
CA GLU A 210 13.94 -24.61 15.91
C GLU A 210 13.44 -24.88 17.33
N GLY A 211 12.13 -24.86 17.57
CA GLY A 211 11.55 -25.15 18.89
C GLY A 211 11.69 -24.03 19.91
N VAL A 212 12.13 -22.84 19.50
CA VAL A 212 12.30 -21.68 20.40
C VAL A 212 10.96 -21.10 20.85
N CYS A 213 9.93 -21.24 20.01
CA CYS A 213 8.58 -20.74 20.23
C CYS A 213 7.61 -21.55 19.37
N ASP A 214 6.32 -21.34 19.58
CA ASP A 214 5.27 -22.11 18.92
C ASP A 214 4.36 -21.25 18.07
N VAL A 215 4.36 -19.94 18.30
CA VAL A 215 3.46 -18.98 17.64
C VAL A 215 4.26 -17.77 17.18
N ALA A 216 3.93 -17.23 16.00
CA ALA A 216 4.45 -15.95 15.54
C ALA A 216 3.42 -15.19 14.69
N VAL A 217 3.61 -13.86 14.60
CA VAL A 217 2.81 -12.98 13.74
C VAL A 217 3.67 -12.49 12.57
N ILE A 218 3.23 -12.77 11.34
CA ILE A 218 4.00 -12.49 10.11
C ILE A 218 3.10 -11.96 8.98
N ASN A 219 3.70 -11.32 7.97
CA ASN A 219 2.96 -11.08 6.72
C ASN A 219 2.90 -12.35 5.86
N HIS A 220 1.72 -12.64 5.30
CA HIS A 220 1.45 -13.89 4.57
C HIS A 220 2.41 -14.15 3.39
N TYR A 221 2.80 -13.12 2.63
CA TYR A 221 3.66 -13.28 1.45
C TYR A 221 5.06 -13.84 1.78
N TYR A 222 5.50 -13.77 3.04
CA TYR A 222 6.74 -14.41 3.44
C TYR A 222 6.65 -15.94 3.39
N MET A 223 5.46 -16.53 3.57
CA MET A 223 5.25 -17.96 3.36
C MET A 223 5.55 -18.36 1.92
N ALA A 224 4.97 -17.64 0.95
CA ALA A 224 5.24 -17.88 -0.47
C ALA A 224 6.74 -17.70 -0.81
N LYS A 225 7.41 -16.69 -0.22
CA LYS A 225 8.85 -16.50 -0.42
C LYS A 225 9.68 -17.64 0.16
N MET A 226 9.35 -18.14 1.35
CA MET A 226 10.06 -19.26 1.98
C MET A 226 9.84 -20.58 1.23
N LEU A 227 8.64 -20.80 0.70
CA LEU A 227 8.34 -21.98 -0.13
C LEU A 227 9.12 -21.99 -1.46
N LYS A 228 9.55 -20.82 -1.96
CA LYS A 228 10.37 -20.69 -3.17
C LYS A 228 11.88 -20.71 -2.91
N ASP A 229 12.33 -20.63 -1.66
CA ASP A 229 13.75 -20.66 -1.30
C ASP A 229 14.10 -22.04 -0.70
N PRO A 230 14.91 -22.87 -1.37
CA PRO A 230 15.28 -24.21 -0.89
C PRO A 230 15.82 -24.25 0.53
N LYS A 231 16.48 -23.17 0.99
CA LYS A 231 17.03 -23.07 2.36
C LYS A 231 15.97 -22.80 3.43
N GLN A 232 14.77 -22.38 3.02
CA GLN A 232 13.69 -21.92 3.90
C GLN A 232 12.41 -22.76 3.77
N VAL A 233 12.32 -23.66 2.78
CA VAL A 233 11.17 -24.58 2.62
C VAL A 233 10.89 -25.35 3.91
N SER A 234 11.93 -25.84 4.59
CA SER A 234 11.78 -26.57 5.85
C SER A 234 11.19 -25.70 6.98
N TRP A 235 11.41 -24.38 6.95
CA TRP A 235 10.82 -23.46 7.93
C TRP A 235 9.33 -23.29 7.64
N ALA A 236 8.97 -23.08 6.37
CA ALA A 236 7.57 -22.93 5.96
C ALA A 236 6.74 -24.18 6.23
N LYS A 237 7.30 -25.37 6.03
CA LYS A 237 6.63 -26.65 6.31
C LYS A 237 6.43 -26.95 7.80
N ALA A 238 7.20 -26.31 8.68
CA ALA A 238 7.09 -26.50 10.13
C ALA A 238 5.94 -25.70 10.76
N VAL A 239 5.21 -24.88 9.97
CA VAL A 239 4.15 -24.02 10.51
C VAL A 239 2.84 -24.14 9.74
N ARG A 240 1.74 -24.01 10.48
CA ARG A 240 0.39 -23.82 9.96
C ARG A 240 0.10 -22.32 9.85
N VAL A 241 -0.61 -21.93 8.79
CA VAL A 241 -1.07 -20.55 8.59
C VAL A 241 -2.50 -20.41 9.10
N THR A 242 -2.74 -19.42 9.95
CA THR A 242 -4.08 -19.00 10.38
C THR A 242 -4.31 -17.56 9.93
N PHE A 243 -5.40 -17.35 9.20
CA PHE A 243 -5.99 -16.03 9.01
C PHE A 243 -6.90 -15.78 10.23
N PRO A 244 -6.53 -14.88 11.16
CA PRO A 244 -7.26 -14.74 12.40
C PRO A 244 -8.58 -13.97 12.23
N ASN A 245 -9.41 -14.09 13.27
CA ASN A 245 -10.69 -13.43 13.49
C ASN A 245 -11.79 -13.79 12.44
N GLN A 246 -11.73 -14.99 11.84
CA GLN A 246 -12.67 -15.39 10.76
C GLN A 246 -14.07 -15.84 11.22
N LYS A 247 -14.39 -15.87 12.52
CA LYS A 247 -15.67 -16.41 13.03
C LYS A 247 -16.69 -15.34 13.42
N ASP A 248 -17.65 -15.11 12.53
CA ASP A 248 -19.12 -15.11 12.71
C ASP A 248 -19.78 -14.12 11.72
N PHE A 249 -20.49 -14.67 10.73
CA PHE A 249 -21.23 -13.92 9.70
C PHE A 249 -22.55 -13.32 10.21
N ARG A 250 -22.91 -13.55 11.49
CA ARG A 250 -24.17 -13.09 12.10
C ARG A 250 -24.02 -11.95 13.11
N LEU A 251 -22.80 -11.51 13.42
CA LEU A 251 -22.55 -10.44 14.39
C LEU A 251 -21.97 -9.20 13.72
N LEU A 252 -22.56 -8.04 14.00
CA LEU A 252 -22.34 -6.74 13.36
C LEU A 252 -20.94 -6.12 13.60
N HIS A 253 -20.05 -6.79 14.33
CA HIS A 253 -18.70 -6.32 14.62
C HIS A 253 -17.65 -7.24 13.98
N ARG A 254 -17.60 -7.16 12.64
CA ARG A 254 -16.63 -7.85 11.79
C ARG A 254 -15.21 -7.46 12.19
N GLN A 255 -14.39 -8.45 12.53
CA GLN A 255 -12.94 -8.25 12.60
C GLN A 255 -12.32 -9.28 11.68
N GLY A 256 -12.08 -8.93 10.43
CA GLY A 256 -11.31 -9.81 9.54
C GLY A 256 -9.85 -9.86 9.99
N THR A 257 -9.04 -10.68 9.32
CA THR A 257 -7.59 -10.59 9.45
C THR A 257 -7.11 -9.15 9.19
N HIS A 258 -6.19 -8.64 10.00
CA HIS A 258 -5.60 -7.33 9.79
C HIS A 258 -4.96 -7.26 8.41
N MET A 259 -5.50 -6.39 7.58
CA MET A 259 -4.99 -6.05 6.27
C MET A 259 -4.30 -4.70 6.34
N ASN A 260 -3.14 -4.60 5.71
CA ASN A 260 -2.48 -3.33 5.46
C ASN A 260 -2.27 -3.20 3.95
N ILE A 261 -2.16 -1.98 3.44
CA ILE A 261 -2.06 -1.72 2.01
C ILE A 261 -0.74 -1.02 1.67
N SER A 262 -0.28 -1.20 0.44
CA SER A 262 0.40 -0.12 -0.26
C SER A 262 -0.65 0.61 -1.07
N GLY A 263 -0.64 1.93 -1.05
CA GLY A 263 -1.60 2.69 -1.83
C GLY A 263 -0.99 3.95 -2.41
N VAL A 264 -1.83 4.65 -3.14
CA VAL A 264 -1.51 5.86 -3.86
C VAL A 264 -2.54 6.93 -3.50
N ALA A 265 -2.08 8.18 -3.43
CA ALA A 265 -2.94 9.35 -3.32
C ALA A 265 -2.51 10.39 -4.36
N LEU A 266 -3.51 11.08 -4.93
CA LEU A 266 -3.30 12.28 -5.74
C LEU A 266 -2.96 13.45 -4.82
N THR A 267 -1.81 14.09 -5.04
CA THR A 267 -1.39 15.23 -4.22
C THR A 267 -2.29 16.43 -4.49
N LYS A 268 -2.46 17.31 -3.51
CA LYS A 268 -3.38 18.46 -3.60
C LYS A 268 -3.08 19.42 -4.75
N HIS A 269 -1.81 19.56 -5.13
CA HIS A 269 -1.34 20.51 -6.14
C HIS A 269 -0.73 19.82 -7.37
N ALA A 270 -1.16 18.58 -7.66
CA ALA A 270 -0.69 17.79 -8.79
C ALA A 270 -0.73 18.58 -10.12
N PRO A 271 0.42 18.95 -10.73
CA PRO A 271 0.44 19.69 -11.98
C PRO A 271 -0.05 18.89 -13.20
N ASN A 272 0.04 17.57 -13.17
CA ASN A 272 -0.33 16.65 -14.25
C ASN A 272 -1.47 15.71 -13.82
N ARG A 273 -2.59 16.28 -13.33
CA ARG A 273 -3.70 15.53 -12.73
C ARG A 273 -4.22 14.38 -13.59
N ASP A 274 -4.42 14.59 -14.89
CA ASP A 274 -5.00 13.56 -15.76
C ASP A 274 -4.03 12.39 -15.99
N ALA A 275 -2.74 12.69 -16.19
CA ALA A 275 -1.68 11.69 -16.29
C ALA A 275 -1.53 10.89 -14.97
N ALA A 276 -1.74 11.56 -13.84
CA ALA A 276 -1.71 10.97 -12.52
C ALA A 276 -2.87 9.97 -12.31
N ILE A 277 -4.10 10.37 -12.66
CA ILE A 277 -5.28 9.50 -12.58
C ILE A 277 -5.12 8.29 -13.50
N ALA A 278 -4.64 8.50 -14.74
CA ALA A 278 -4.37 7.39 -15.66
C ALA A 278 -3.37 6.37 -15.10
N LEU A 279 -2.33 6.83 -14.39
CA LEU A 279 -1.39 5.93 -13.71
C LEU A 279 -2.04 5.22 -12.52
N MET A 280 -2.94 5.88 -11.77
CA MET A 280 -3.68 5.24 -10.68
C MET A 280 -4.58 4.11 -11.21
N GLU A 281 -5.33 4.37 -12.29
CA GLU A 281 -6.24 3.40 -12.93
C GLU A 281 -5.48 2.21 -13.55
N PHE A 282 -4.36 2.50 -14.23
CA PHE A 282 -3.49 1.46 -14.76
C PHE A 282 -2.99 0.50 -13.67
N LEU A 283 -2.64 1.03 -12.49
CA LEU A 283 -2.14 0.22 -11.39
C LEU A 283 -3.24 -0.51 -10.62
N ALA A 284 -4.47 0.00 -10.64
CA ALA A 284 -5.63 -0.65 -10.05
C ALA A 284 -6.06 -1.89 -10.85
N SER A 285 -5.90 -1.85 -12.17
CA SER A 285 -6.28 -2.93 -13.08
C SER A 285 -5.19 -4.01 -13.28
N ALA A 286 -4.03 -3.87 -12.64
CA ALA A 286 -2.83 -4.69 -12.86
C ALA A 286 -2.66 -5.90 -11.92
#